data_AF-A0A930E7Z2-F1
#
_entry.id   AF-A0A930E7Z2-F1
#
_cell.length_a   1.000
_cell.length_b   1.000
_cell.length_c   1.000
_cell.angle_alpha   90.00
_cell.angle_beta   90.00
_cell.angle_gamma   90.00
#
_symmetry.space_group_name_H-M   'P 1'
#
loop_
_entity.id
_entity.type
_entity.pdbx_description
1 polymer ?
#
loop_
_entity_poly.entity_id
_entity_poly.type
_entity_poly.pdbx_seq_one_letter_code
_entity_poly.pdbx_strand_id
1 'polypeptide(L)'
;MNNKGKVYIAGAGCGNEGLITVKLKSVMEKAECIIYDRLVNESILQYMKPDAELIYMGKENVEGGELQIKINEIIVEKSREGLTVLRLKGGDPFVFGRGGEEIEALIPENIDFEVIPGISSAIAVPAYAGIPVTHRGINTSFHVFTGHMKKDGIEHDYETVAKLEGTLVFLMGLGNLEKITENLIKYGKMPETPVAVIKNGTTAKQETYIGTLGTIAGIVRENNVKAPVIIIIGEVVNLREKMKWFENMPLFGKNILVTRNRDKQEEITSKIIEFGGQAINIPFINIEYLDFEMPDLSKYSTLLFNSLNSVIGFMRKIEDMRVLGHLKIGVVGKKTDEEMKKYRIIPDFYPKEYT
;
A
#
# COMPACT_ATOMS: atom_id res chain seq x y z
N MET A 1 14.41 -30.22 -14.90
CA MET A 1 13.79 -29.67 -13.67
C MET A 1 12.91 -28.53 -14.12
N ASN A 2 11.62 -28.54 -13.76
CA ASN A 2 10.64 -27.56 -14.20
C ASN A 2 11.04 -26.19 -13.62
N ASN A 3 11.58 -25.31 -14.47
CA ASN A 3 12.06 -23.98 -14.06
C ASN A 3 10.89 -22.98 -13.98
N LYS A 4 9.79 -23.37 -13.31
CA LYS A 4 8.64 -22.49 -13.10
C LYS A 4 8.92 -21.60 -11.90
N GLY A 5 8.62 -20.31 -12.04
CA GLY A 5 8.82 -19.33 -10.99
C GLY A 5 7.70 -19.38 -9.96
N LYS A 6 8.00 -18.93 -8.74
CA LYS A 6 7.07 -18.96 -7.61
C LYS A 6 6.09 -17.79 -7.65
N VAL A 7 4.82 -18.04 -7.32
CA VAL A 7 3.77 -17.01 -7.23
C VAL A 7 3.50 -16.62 -5.78
N TYR A 8 3.45 -15.33 -5.51
CA TYR A 8 3.02 -14.76 -4.24
C TYR A 8 1.67 -14.07 -4.43
N ILE A 9 0.67 -14.45 -3.64
CA ILE A 9 -0.64 -13.79 -3.62
C ILE A 9 -0.75 -13.00 -2.33
N ALA A 10 -0.68 -11.67 -2.43
CA ALA A 10 -0.44 -10.82 -1.28
C ALA A 10 -1.47 -9.70 -1.13
N GLY A 11 -1.87 -9.43 0.11
CA GLY A 11 -2.70 -8.29 0.47
C GLY A 11 -1.88 -7.03 0.67
N ALA A 12 -2.18 -5.98 -0.11
CA ALA A 12 -1.59 -4.65 -0.01
C ALA A 12 -2.12 -3.82 1.17
N GLY A 13 -3.10 -4.33 1.91
CA GLY A 13 -3.79 -3.54 2.93
C GLY A 13 -4.72 -2.49 2.32
N CYS A 14 -5.08 -1.48 3.11
CA CYS A 14 -6.22 -0.59 2.82
C CYS A 14 -5.85 0.78 2.26
N GLY A 15 -4.69 0.91 1.62
CA GLY A 15 -4.25 2.15 0.96
C GLY A 15 -3.16 2.89 1.71
N ASN A 16 -3.17 2.93 3.05
CA ASN A 16 -2.04 3.46 3.83
C ASN A 16 -0.82 2.53 3.70
N GLU A 17 0.32 3.06 3.23
CA GLU A 17 1.55 2.29 3.05
C GLU A 17 2.09 1.71 4.37
N GLY A 18 1.81 2.33 5.51
CA GLY A 18 2.20 1.82 6.83
C GLY A 18 1.43 0.57 7.26
N LEU A 19 0.40 0.16 6.52
CA LEU A 19 -0.40 -1.04 6.78
C LEU A 19 0.05 -2.26 5.97
N ILE A 20 1.10 -2.15 5.15
CA ILE A 20 1.67 -3.32 4.48
C ILE A 20 2.36 -4.21 5.50
N THR A 21 2.38 -5.51 5.25
CA THR A 21 3.13 -6.44 6.10
C THR A 21 4.62 -6.40 5.78
N VAL A 22 5.47 -6.63 6.78
CA VAL A 22 6.94 -6.75 6.59
C VAL A 22 7.26 -7.82 5.53
N LYS A 23 6.46 -8.90 5.50
CA LYS A 23 6.60 -9.98 4.53
C LYS A 23 6.27 -9.53 3.11
N LEU A 24 5.20 -8.75 2.91
CA LEU A 24 4.90 -8.16 1.61
C LEU A 24 6.06 -7.29 1.14
N LYS A 25 6.57 -6.37 1.99
CA LYS A 25 7.71 -5.52 1.64
C LYS A 25 8.93 -6.34 1.17
N SER A 26 9.30 -7.38 1.92
CA SER A 26 10.44 -8.24 1.54
C SER A 26 10.24 -8.99 0.21
N VAL A 27 9.01 -9.33 -0.15
CA VAL A 27 8.70 -9.96 -1.43
C VAL A 27 8.70 -8.95 -2.57
N MET A 28 8.22 -7.72 -2.35
CA MET A 28 8.26 -6.66 -3.37
C MET A 28 9.69 -6.33 -3.83
N GLU A 29 10.65 -6.38 -2.91
CA GLU A 29 12.08 -6.16 -3.20
C GLU A 29 12.70 -7.25 -4.09
N LYS A 30 12.04 -8.41 -4.22
CA LYS A 30 12.55 -9.59 -4.95
C LYS A 30 11.70 -9.96 -6.16
N ALA A 31 10.43 -9.55 -6.19
CA ALA A 31 9.51 -9.87 -7.26
C ALA A 31 10.02 -9.33 -8.60
N GLU A 32 9.92 -10.17 -9.63
CA GLU A 32 10.37 -9.86 -10.99
C GLU A 32 9.19 -9.43 -11.87
N CYS A 33 7.97 -9.83 -11.51
CA CYS A 33 6.73 -9.37 -12.11
C CYS A 33 5.71 -9.07 -11.00
N ILE A 34 5.09 -7.89 -11.03
CA ILE A 34 4.04 -7.48 -10.09
C ILE A 34 2.74 -7.24 -10.86
N ILE A 35 1.72 -8.03 -10.54
CA ILE A 35 0.38 -7.95 -11.12
C ILE A 35 -0.55 -7.32 -10.09
N TYR A 36 -1.08 -6.14 -10.35
CA TYR A 36 -1.88 -5.37 -9.38
C TYR A 36 -3.18 -4.83 -9.98
N ASP A 37 -4.12 -4.46 -9.11
CA ASP A 37 -5.44 -3.93 -9.50
C ASP A 37 -5.68 -2.52 -8.94
N ARG A 38 -6.85 -1.96 -9.29
CA ARG A 38 -7.26 -0.59 -8.98
C ARG A 38 -7.23 -0.23 -7.48
N LEU A 39 -7.37 -1.22 -6.59
CA LEU A 39 -7.47 -0.96 -5.14
C LEU A 39 -6.08 -0.85 -4.47
N VAL A 40 -5.01 -1.16 -5.18
CA VAL A 40 -3.65 -1.01 -4.69
C VAL A 40 -3.23 0.46 -4.83
N ASN A 41 -2.77 1.06 -3.74
CA ASN A 41 -2.21 2.41 -3.77
C ASN A 41 -0.82 2.37 -4.42
N GLU A 42 -0.59 3.18 -5.46
CA GLU A 42 0.68 3.25 -6.19
C GLU A 42 1.89 3.57 -5.30
N SER A 43 1.71 4.29 -4.19
CA SER A 43 2.78 4.52 -3.21
C SER A 43 3.39 3.22 -2.69
N ILE A 44 2.63 2.12 -2.63
CA ILE A 44 3.15 0.81 -2.21
C ILE A 44 4.15 0.26 -3.23
N LEU A 45 4.01 0.60 -4.51
CA LEU A 45 4.91 0.12 -5.58
C LEU A 45 6.33 0.69 -5.46
N GLN A 46 6.58 1.68 -4.60
CA GLN A 46 7.93 2.22 -4.38
C GLN A 46 8.93 1.18 -3.84
N TYR A 47 8.46 0.09 -3.24
CA TYR A 47 9.30 -1.00 -2.71
C TYR A 47 9.69 -2.05 -3.77
N MET A 48 9.23 -1.90 -5.01
CA MET A 48 9.52 -2.86 -6.07
C MET A 48 11.00 -2.87 -6.44
N LYS A 49 11.48 -4.04 -6.88
CA LYS A 49 12.76 -4.13 -7.61
C LYS A 49 12.72 -3.16 -8.81
N PRO A 50 13.78 -2.36 -9.06
CA PRO A 50 13.78 -1.35 -10.12
C PRO A 50 13.41 -1.86 -11.52
N ASP A 51 13.79 -3.10 -11.84
CA ASP A 51 13.56 -3.74 -13.14
C ASP A 51 12.36 -4.70 -13.13
N ALA A 52 11.49 -4.64 -12.12
CA ALA A 52 10.29 -5.48 -12.07
C ALA A 52 9.29 -5.10 -13.16
N GLU A 53 8.76 -6.09 -13.88
CA GLU A 53 7.67 -5.89 -14.81
C GLU A 53 6.38 -5.55 -14.04
N LEU A 54 5.67 -4.49 -14.43
CA LEU A 54 4.41 -4.07 -13.82
C LEU A 54 3.23 -4.33 -14.75
N ILE A 55 2.27 -5.14 -14.29
CA ILE A 55 1.06 -5.46 -15.05
C ILE A 55 -0.17 -4.96 -14.29
N TYR A 56 -0.82 -3.92 -14.83
CA TYR A 56 -2.03 -3.35 -14.27
C TYR A 56 -3.30 -4.01 -14.82
N MET A 57 -4.15 -4.54 -13.94
CA MET A 57 -5.36 -5.30 -14.28
C MET A 57 -6.68 -4.62 -13.87
N GLY A 58 -6.70 -3.28 -13.74
CA GLY A 58 -7.87 -2.54 -13.22
C GLY A 58 -8.75 -1.78 -14.23
N LYS A 59 -8.80 -2.14 -15.52
CA LYS A 59 -9.59 -1.40 -16.55
C LYS A 59 -11.12 -1.64 -16.49
N GLU A 60 -11.87 -0.59 -16.81
CA GLU A 60 -13.32 -0.38 -16.54
C GLU A 60 -14.34 -1.08 -17.47
N ASN A 61 -13.95 -1.96 -18.41
CA ASN A 61 -14.88 -2.47 -19.42
C ASN A 61 -14.85 -4.00 -19.64
N VAL A 62 -14.40 -4.77 -18.65
CA VAL A 62 -14.44 -6.23 -18.73
C VAL A 62 -15.28 -6.74 -17.57
N GLU A 63 -16.43 -7.37 -17.88
CA GLU A 63 -17.27 -7.96 -16.85
C GLU A 63 -16.45 -8.93 -16.00
N GLY A 64 -16.65 -8.91 -14.67
CA GLY A 64 -15.73 -9.52 -13.69
C GLY A 64 -15.42 -11.02 -13.85
N GLY A 65 -16.14 -11.75 -14.70
CA GLY A 65 -15.82 -13.14 -15.08
C GLY A 65 -14.64 -13.24 -16.05
N GLU A 66 -14.71 -12.54 -17.19
CA GLU A 66 -13.66 -12.56 -18.21
C GLU A 66 -12.36 -11.93 -17.71
N LEU A 67 -12.47 -10.88 -16.88
CA LEU A 67 -11.29 -10.26 -16.28
C LEU A 67 -10.54 -11.22 -15.35
N GLN A 68 -11.26 -12.04 -14.57
CA GLN A 68 -10.62 -12.98 -13.65
C GLN A 68 -9.90 -14.10 -14.39
N ILE A 69 -10.52 -14.64 -15.44
CA ILE A 69 -9.90 -15.67 -16.29
C ILE A 69 -8.58 -15.11 -16.84
N LYS A 70 -8.62 -13.89 -17.38
CA LYS A 70 -7.42 -13.23 -17.90
C LYS A 70 -6.35 -12.98 -16.84
N ILE A 71 -6.73 -12.57 -15.62
CA ILE A 71 -5.78 -12.42 -14.50
C ILE A 71 -5.11 -13.76 -14.21
N ASN A 72 -5.89 -14.83 -14.10
CA ASN A 72 -5.40 -16.17 -13.82
C ASN A 72 -4.42 -16.65 -14.89
N GLU A 73 -4.76 -16.45 -16.17
CA GLU A 73 -3.91 -16.78 -17.32
C GLU A 73 -2.57 -16.04 -17.27
N ILE A 74 -2.58 -14.73 -16.99
CA ILE A 74 -1.35 -13.92 -16.90
C ILE A 74 -0.45 -14.37 -15.74
N ILE A 75 -1.03 -14.70 -14.58
CA ILE A 75 -0.24 -15.21 -13.45
C ILE A 75 0.46 -16.52 -13.84
N VAL A 76 -0.27 -17.44 -14.50
CA VAL A 76 0.28 -18.72 -14.98
C VAL A 76 1.35 -18.50 -16.04
N GLU A 77 1.10 -17.64 -17.03
CA GLU A 77 2.03 -17.30 -18.10
C GLU A 77 3.35 -16.78 -17.54
N LYS A 78 3.29 -15.76 -16.67
CA LYS A 78 4.48 -15.14 -16.07
C LYS A 78 5.26 -16.10 -15.18
N SER A 79 4.57 -16.98 -14.47
CA SER A 79 5.24 -18.03 -13.69
C SER A 79 5.94 -19.07 -14.59
N ARG A 80 5.36 -19.42 -15.75
CA ARG A 80 5.99 -20.34 -16.72
C ARG A 80 7.26 -19.77 -17.36
N GLU A 81 7.42 -18.45 -17.39
CA GLU A 81 8.67 -17.78 -17.77
C GLU A 81 9.81 -17.96 -16.74
N GLY A 82 9.52 -18.56 -15.57
CA GLY A 82 10.49 -18.76 -14.50
C GLY A 82 10.57 -17.59 -13.50
N LEU A 83 9.70 -16.59 -13.63
CA LEU A 83 9.74 -15.36 -12.85
C LEU A 83 9.15 -15.54 -11.44
N THR A 84 9.72 -14.81 -10.48
CA THR A 84 9.07 -14.57 -9.20
C THR A 84 7.91 -13.59 -9.37
N VAL A 85 6.67 -14.10 -9.37
CA VAL A 85 5.46 -13.31 -9.64
C VAL A 85 4.80 -12.88 -8.32
N LEU A 86 4.45 -11.62 -8.19
CA LEU A 86 3.67 -11.07 -7.08
C LEU A 86 2.30 -10.60 -7.58
N ARG A 87 1.24 -11.32 -7.24
CA ARG A 87 -0.15 -10.87 -7.38
C ARG A 87 -0.52 -10.02 -6.16
N LEU A 88 -0.54 -8.70 -6.34
CA LEU A 88 -0.84 -7.72 -5.30
C LEU A 88 -2.31 -7.32 -5.34
N LYS A 89 -3.01 -7.46 -4.22
CA LYS A 89 -4.47 -7.28 -4.10
C LYS A 89 -4.80 -6.28 -3.01
N GLY A 90 -5.79 -5.41 -3.22
CA GLY A 90 -6.27 -4.51 -2.15
C GLY A 90 -6.82 -5.30 -0.95
N GLY A 91 -6.54 -4.83 0.26
CA GLY A 91 -7.00 -5.45 1.50
C GLY A 91 -6.29 -6.78 1.79
N ASP A 92 -7.08 -7.85 1.93
CA ASP A 92 -6.63 -9.22 2.15
C ASP A 92 -7.03 -10.13 0.98
N PRO A 93 -6.17 -11.06 0.52
CA PRO A 93 -6.48 -11.92 -0.62
C PRO A 93 -7.74 -12.78 -0.47
N PHE A 94 -8.09 -13.17 0.77
CA PHE A 94 -9.16 -14.12 1.05
C PHE A 94 -10.44 -13.48 1.61
N VAL A 95 -10.44 -12.18 1.94
CA VAL A 95 -11.66 -11.45 2.30
C VAL A 95 -12.26 -10.79 1.07
N PHE A 96 -13.13 -11.54 0.36
CA PHE A 96 -13.75 -11.15 -0.92
C PHE A 96 -12.75 -10.72 -2.00
N GLY A 97 -11.48 -11.12 -1.89
CA GLY A 97 -10.43 -10.80 -2.84
C GLY A 97 -10.32 -11.77 -4.02
N ARG A 98 -11.02 -12.91 -4.01
CA ARG A 98 -10.89 -13.99 -5.03
C ARG A 98 -9.50 -14.65 -5.09
N GLY A 99 -8.69 -14.54 -4.04
CA GLY A 99 -7.38 -15.20 -3.99
C GLY A 99 -7.46 -16.72 -4.12
N GLY A 100 -8.57 -17.34 -3.69
CA GLY A 100 -8.80 -18.78 -3.87
C GLY A 100 -8.90 -19.18 -5.35
N GLU A 101 -9.68 -18.45 -6.14
CA GLU A 101 -9.83 -18.70 -7.59
C GLU A 101 -8.51 -18.52 -8.35
N GLU A 102 -7.66 -17.57 -7.90
CA GLU A 102 -6.33 -17.36 -8.47
C GLU A 102 -5.41 -18.56 -8.16
N ILE A 103 -5.48 -19.14 -6.95
CA ILE A 103 -4.73 -20.35 -6.56
C ILE A 103 -5.22 -21.58 -7.33
N GLU A 104 -6.52 -21.74 -7.51
CA GLU A 104 -7.10 -22.86 -8.26
C GLU A 104 -6.56 -22.95 -9.70
N ALA A 105 -6.21 -21.81 -10.31
CA ALA A 105 -5.56 -21.78 -11.62
C ALA A 105 -4.09 -22.24 -11.61
N LEU A 106 -3.40 -22.16 -10.47
CA LEU A 106 -1.98 -22.53 -10.32
C LEU A 106 -1.78 -24.02 -10.04
N ILE A 107 -2.75 -24.66 -9.38
CA ILE A 107 -2.65 -26.06 -8.94
C ILE A 107 -2.50 -27.03 -10.12
N PRO A 108 -3.33 -26.99 -11.18
CA PRO A 108 -3.20 -27.91 -12.33
C PRO A 108 -1.87 -27.74 -13.07
N GLU A 109 -1.27 -26.55 -12.94
CA GLU A 109 -0.01 -26.18 -13.55
C GLU A 109 1.21 -26.59 -12.70
N ASN A 110 1.01 -27.12 -11.50
CA ASN A 110 2.09 -27.46 -10.57
C ASN A 110 3.06 -26.26 -10.37
N ILE A 111 2.48 -25.08 -10.16
CA ILE A 111 3.19 -23.83 -9.84
C ILE A 111 3.18 -23.65 -8.33
N ASP A 112 4.34 -23.47 -7.73
CA ASP A 112 4.46 -23.17 -6.30
C ASP A 112 3.89 -21.79 -6.00
N PHE A 113 3.11 -21.70 -4.91
CA PHE A 113 2.53 -20.44 -4.47
C PHE A 113 2.65 -20.21 -2.96
N GLU A 114 2.56 -18.95 -2.57
CA GLU A 114 2.53 -18.54 -1.17
C GLU A 114 1.56 -17.38 -0.96
N VAL A 115 0.73 -17.48 0.09
CA VAL A 115 -0.23 -16.43 0.44
C VAL A 115 0.36 -15.55 1.53
N ILE A 116 0.29 -14.23 1.31
CA ILE A 116 0.68 -13.21 2.29
C ILE A 116 -0.57 -12.46 2.70
N PRO A 117 -1.09 -12.68 3.92
CA PRO A 117 -2.25 -11.95 4.43
C PRO A 117 -2.00 -10.44 4.43
N GLY A 118 -3.07 -9.69 4.20
CA GLY A 118 -3.08 -8.23 4.31
C GLY A 118 -4.08 -7.76 5.35
N ILE A 119 -3.99 -6.49 5.74
CA ILE A 119 -4.97 -5.93 6.67
C ILE A 119 -6.27 -5.65 5.91
N SER A 120 -7.32 -6.40 6.22
CA SER A 120 -8.62 -6.29 5.55
C SER A 120 -9.31 -4.95 5.85
N SER A 121 -10.00 -4.42 4.84
CA SER A 121 -10.79 -3.18 4.94
C SER A 121 -11.96 -3.32 5.90
N ALA A 122 -12.42 -4.54 6.16
CA ALA A 122 -13.44 -4.81 7.18
C ALA A 122 -13.00 -4.41 8.59
N ILE A 123 -11.69 -4.31 8.86
CA ILE A 123 -11.13 -4.01 10.18
C ILE A 123 -10.36 -2.68 10.18
N ALA A 124 -9.47 -2.48 9.21
CA ALA A 124 -8.64 -1.27 9.16
C ALA A 124 -9.44 0.01 8.93
N VAL A 125 -10.40 -0.02 8.00
CA VAL A 125 -11.16 1.20 7.66
C VAL A 125 -11.99 1.68 8.84
N PRO A 126 -12.75 0.83 9.56
CA PRO A 126 -13.41 1.23 10.81
C PRO A 126 -12.44 1.75 11.87
N ALA A 127 -11.30 1.08 12.07
CA ALA A 127 -10.29 1.51 13.05
C ALA A 127 -9.76 2.94 12.77
N TYR A 128 -9.53 3.28 11.50
CA TYR A 128 -9.13 4.63 11.07
C TYR A 128 -10.28 5.64 11.06
N ALA A 129 -11.53 5.18 11.05
CA ALA A 129 -12.69 6.03 11.27
C ALA A 129 -13.04 6.20 12.77
N GLY A 130 -12.27 5.59 13.68
CA GLY A 130 -12.56 5.62 15.12
C GLY A 130 -13.71 4.70 15.54
N ILE A 131 -14.01 3.67 14.75
CA ILE A 131 -15.10 2.72 15.00
C ILE A 131 -14.48 1.34 15.19
N PRO A 132 -14.37 0.82 16.42
CA PRO A 132 -13.91 -0.55 16.61
C PRO A 132 -14.98 -1.53 16.12
N VAL A 133 -14.58 -2.60 15.41
CA VAL A 133 -15.55 -3.61 14.93
C VAL A 133 -16.17 -4.39 16.09
N THR A 134 -15.44 -4.52 17.19
CA THR A 134 -15.93 -5.10 18.45
C THR A 134 -15.59 -4.23 19.65
N HIS A 135 -16.47 -4.19 20.64
CA HIS A 135 -16.23 -3.49 21.89
C HIS A 135 -16.96 -4.18 23.04
N ARG A 136 -16.23 -4.44 24.14
CA ARG A 136 -16.79 -5.08 25.34
C ARG A 136 -17.98 -4.27 25.87
N GLY A 137 -19.08 -4.95 26.18
CA GLY A 137 -20.31 -4.30 26.65
C GLY A 137 -21.17 -3.68 25.53
N ILE A 138 -20.75 -3.79 24.27
CA ILE A 138 -21.55 -3.40 23.10
C ILE A 138 -21.87 -4.62 22.25
N ASN A 139 -20.87 -5.43 21.90
CA ASN A 139 -21.06 -6.64 21.11
C ASN A 139 -20.02 -7.73 21.44
N THR A 140 -20.31 -8.95 20.99
CA THR A 140 -19.42 -10.13 21.08
C THR A 140 -19.11 -10.75 19.72
N SER A 141 -19.73 -10.24 18.65
CA SER A 141 -19.58 -10.70 17.28
C SER A 141 -19.51 -9.52 16.30
N PHE A 142 -18.90 -9.78 15.16
CA PHE A 142 -19.05 -8.94 13.98
C PHE A 142 -19.12 -9.85 12.74
N HIS A 143 -19.79 -9.38 11.70
CA HIS A 143 -20.11 -10.15 10.51
C HIS A 143 -19.73 -9.36 9.28
N VAL A 144 -19.08 -10.01 8.31
CA VAL A 144 -18.54 -9.34 7.11
C VAL A 144 -19.27 -9.89 5.88
N PHE A 145 -19.91 -9.01 5.14
CA PHE A 145 -20.73 -9.31 3.97
C PHE A 145 -20.20 -8.59 2.73
N THR A 146 -20.42 -9.17 1.55
CA THR A 146 -20.28 -8.47 0.28
C THR A 146 -21.63 -7.90 -0.10
N GLY A 147 -21.75 -6.59 -0.33
CA GLY A 147 -22.96 -6.00 -0.87
C GLY A 147 -23.13 -6.23 -2.37
N HIS A 148 -22.11 -6.74 -3.07
CA HIS A 148 -22.23 -7.18 -4.45
C HIS A 148 -22.79 -8.61 -4.50
N MET A 149 -23.82 -8.81 -5.31
CA MET A 149 -24.45 -10.12 -5.53
C MET A 149 -23.60 -10.93 -6.53
N LYS A 150 -23.49 -12.25 -6.36
CA LYS A 150 -22.94 -13.10 -7.42
C LYS A 150 -23.82 -12.99 -8.68
N LYS A 151 -23.23 -13.23 -9.86
CA LYS A 151 -23.95 -13.30 -11.16
C LYS A 151 -25.17 -14.24 -11.14
N ASP A 152 -25.22 -15.19 -10.21
CA ASP A 152 -26.29 -16.18 -10.07
C ASP A 152 -27.54 -15.65 -9.31
N GLY A 153 -27.57 -14.38 -8.89
CA GLY A 153 -28.76 -13.75 -8.32
C GLY A 153 -29.11 -14.18 -6.89
N ILE A 154 -28.24 -14.94 -6.20
CA ILE A 154 -28.44 -15.32 -4.81
C ILE A 154 -28.31 -14.07 -3.92
N GLU A 155 -29.43 -13.64 -3.34
CA GLU A 155 -29.46 -12.57 -2.36
C GLU A 155 -28.94 -13.06 -1.00
N HIS A 156 -28.52 -12.11 -0.16
CA HIS A 156 -28.39 -12.42 1.26
C HIS A 156 -29.75 -12.79 1.82
N ASP A 157 -29.74 -13.77 2.73
CA ASP A 157 -30.88 -14.00 3.62
C ASP A 157 -30.98 -12.84 4.62
N TYR A 158 -31.57 -11.74 4.17
CA TYR A 158 -31.74 -10.54 4.99
C TYR A 158 -32.62 -10.79 6.21
N GLU A 159 -33.46 -11.84 6.21
CA GLU A 159 -34.23 -12.21 7.39
C GLU A 159 -33.32 -12.70 8.50
N THR A 160 -32.37 -13.58 8.17
CA THR A 160 -31.36 -14.03 9.11
C THR A 160 -30.39 -12.91 9.47
N VAL A 161 -29.90 -12.15 8.49
CA VAL A 161 -28.91 -11.08 8.71
C VAL A 161 -29.46 -9.96 9.61
N ALA A 162 -30.74 -9.59 9.48
CA ALA A 162 -31.36 -8.57 10.33
C ALA A 162 -31.42 -8.97 11.81
N LYS A 163 -31.52 -10.27 12.09
CA LYS A 163 -31.56 -10.86 13.44
C LYS A 163 -30.18 -11.07 14.07
N LEU A 164 -29.10 -10.90 13.30
CA LEU A 164 -27.75 -11.02 13.83
C LEU A 164 -27.45 -9.88 14.82
N GLU A 165 -26.93 -10.27 15.98
CA GLU A 165 -26.38 -9.34 16.95
C GLU A 165 -24.96 -8.90 16.56
N GLY A 166 -24.54 -7.77 17.12
CA GLY A 166 -23.20 -7.23 16.94
C GLY A 166 -23.07 -6.29 15.74
N THR A 167 -21.86 -6.20 15.19
CA THR A 167 -21.54 -5.24 14.12
C THR A 167 -21.64 -5.91 12.75
N LEU A 168 -22.43 -5.33 11.85
CA LEU A 168 -22.50 -5.77 10.46
C LEU A 168 -21.62 -4.87 9.61
N VAL A 169 -20.72 -5.48 8.83
CA VAL A 169 -19.79 -4.80 7.93
C VAL A 169 -20.10 -5.23 6.51
N PHE A 170 -20.50 -4.29 5.65
CA PHE A 170 -20.72 -4.55 4.22
C PHE A 170 -19.59 -3.92 3.40
N LEU A 171 -18.84 -4.78 2.70
CA LEU A 171 -17.88 -4.38 1.67
C LEU A 171 -18.60 -4.29 0.33
N MET A 172 -18.19 -3.41 -0.59
CA MET A 172 -18.79 -3.30 -1.93
C MET A 172 -20.31 -3.04 -1.94
N GLY A 173 -20.87 -2.46 -0.86
CA GLY A 173 -22.32 -2.30 -0.71
C GLY A 173 -22.91 -0.98 -1.18
N LEU A 174 -22.10 -0.01 -1.64
CA LEU A 174 -22.59 1.34 -1.96
C LEU A 174 -23.75 1.34 -2.97
N GLY A 175 -23.61 0.59 -4.07
CA GLY A 175 -24.64 0.53 -5.11
C GLY A 175 -25.93 -0.14 -4.66
N ASN A 176 -25.89 -0.91 -3.56
CA ASN A 176 -27.02 -1.62 -2.98
C ASN A 176 -27.39 -1.08 -1.59
N LEU A 177 -26.90 0.10 -1.19
CA LEU A 177 -27.07 0.61 0.17
C LEU A 177 -28.55 0.74 0.55
N GLU A 178 -29.37 1.33 -0.32
CA GLU A 178 -30.83 1.45 -0.13
C GLU A 178 -31.47 0.09 0.13
N LYS A 179 -31.21 -0.88 -0.76
CA LYS A 179 -31.71 -2.25 -0.66
C LYS A 179 -31.27 -2.94 0.64
N ILE A 180 -30.00 -2.78 1.03
CA ILE A 180 -29.48 -3.34 2.28
C ILE A 180 -30.23 -2.74 3.47
N THR A 181 -30.36 -1.41 3.53
CA THR A 181 -31.03 -0.73 4.64
C THR A 181 -32.51 -1.08 4.74
N GLU A 182 -33.24 -1.07 3.62
CA GLU A 182 -34.67 -1.39 3.57
C GLU A 182 -34.95 -2.83 4.00
N ASN A 183 -34.15 -3.79 3.53
CA ASN A 183 -34.35 -5.19 3.92
C ASN A 183 -34.00 -5.44 5.39
N LEU A 184 -32.94 -4.84 5.92
CA LEU A 184 -32.63 -4.97 7.35
C LEU A 184 -33.76 -4.41 8.22
N ILE A 185 -34.35 -3.26 7.84
CA ILE A 185 -35.49 -2.69 8.55
C ILE A 185 -36.72 -3.60 8.42
N LYS A 186 -37.05 -4.03 7.20
CA LYS A 186 -38.18 -4.91 6.89
C LYS A 186 -38.18 -6.17 7.74
N TYR A 187 -37.00 -6.76 7.98
CA TYR A 187 -36.86 -8.00 8.75
C TYR A 187 -36.55 -7.79 10.25
N GLY A 188 -36.75 -6.58 10.77
CA GLY A 188 -36.85 -6.33 12.20
C GLY A 188 -35.70 -5.55 12.84
N LYS A 189 -34.74 -5.05 12.06
CA LYS A 189 -33.69 -4.16 12.60
C LYS A 189 -34.24 -2.73 12.76
N MET A 190 -33.97 -2.09 13.90
CA MET A 190 -34.54 -0.76 14.21
C MET A 190 -34.02 0.30 13.22
N PRO A 191 -34.88 1.15 12.61
CA PRO A 191 -34.47 2.25 11.73
C PRO A 191 -33.44 3.21 12.33
N GLU A 192 -33.40 3.33 13.65
CA GLU A 192 -32.51 4.17 14.44
C GLU A 192 -31.12 3.54 14.63
N THR A 193 -30.93 2.26 14.24
CA THR A 193 -29.63 1.58 14.35
C THR A 193 -28.55 2.44 13.67
N PRO A 194 -27.46 2.79 14.39
CA PRO A 194 -26.39 3.62 13.85
C PRO A 194 -25.69 2.99 12.65
N VAL A 195 -25.36 3.83 11.66
CA VAL A 195 -24.63 3.43 10.45
C VAL A 195 -23.52 4.44 10.14
N ALA A 196 -22.35 3.92 9.77
CA ALA A 196 -21.26 4.69 9.18
C ALA A 196 -20.96 4.22 7.77
N VAL A 197 -20.79 5.16 6.83
CA VAL A 197 -20.24 4.90 5.49
C VAL A 197 -18.91 5.60 5.38
N ILE A 198 -17.84 4.82 5.20
CA ILE A 198 -16.46 5.31 5.21
C ILE A 198 -15.89 5.15 3.81
N LYS A 199 -15.62 6.27 3.15
CA LYS A 199 -15.04 6.35 1.80
C LYS A 199 -13.52 6.49 1.89
N ASN A 200 -12.78 5.87 0.97
CA ASN A 200 -11.32 5.97 0.86
C ASN A 200 -10.58 5.78 2.20
N GLY A 201 -11.03 4.81 3.00
CA GLY A 201 -10.55 4.61 4.36
C GLY A 201 -9.04 4.44 4.48
N THR A 202 -8.48 4.87 5.60
CA THR A 202 -7.03 4.88 5.92
C THR A 202 -6.17 5.85 5.09
N THR A 203 -6.74 6.49 4.07
CA THR A 203 -6.03 7.48 3.24
C THR A 203 -6.32 8.91 3.70
N ALA A 204 -5.49 9.87 3.29
CA ALA A 204 -5.76 11.29 3.54
C ALA A 204 -7.07 11.78 2.88
N LYS A 205 -7.64 11.03 1.93
CA LYS A 205 -8.92 11.32 1.27
C LYS A 205 -10.12 10.66 1.96
N GLN A 206 -9.93 10.14 3.18
CA GLN A 206 -11.00 9.49 3.92
C GLN A 206 -12.13 10.48 4.19
N GLU A 207 -13.37 10.03 3.97
CA GLU A 207 -14.57 10.76 4.34
C GLU A 207 -15.51 9.81 5.06
N THR A 208 -16.03 10.21 6.22
CA THR A 208 -16.94 9.37 7.01
C THR A 208 -18.31 10.05 7.13
N TYR A 209 -19.35 9.36 6.67
CA TYR A 209 -20.75 9.80 6.77
C TYR A 209 -21.46 8.97 7.83
N ILE A 210 -22.10 9.64 8.78
CA ILE A 210 -22.83 9.01 9.90
C ILE A 210 -24.32 9.26 9.74
N GLY A 211 -25.12 8.23 10.00
CA GLY A 211 -26.57 8.30 10.03
C GLY A 211 -27.13 7.09 10.76
N THR A 212 -28.37 6.74 10.43
CA THR A 212 -29.03 5.52 10.89
C THR A 212 -29.46 4.68 9.68
N LEU A 213 -29.95 3.46 9.90
CA LEU A 213 -30.50 2.65 8.81
C LEU A 213 -31.55 3.41 8.00
N GLY A 214 -32.40 4.21 8.66
CA GLY A 214 -33.45 5.00 8.00
C GLY A 214 -32.96 6.24 7.24
N THR A 215 -31.74 6.73 7.48
CA THR A 215 -31.27 8.03 6.94
C THR A 215 -30.03 7.95 6.06
N ILE A 216 -29.17 6.94 6.27
CA ILE A 216 -27.84 6.89 5.67
C ILE A 216 -27.84 6.86 4.14
N ALA A 217 -28.82 6.19 3.53
CA ALA A 217 -28.94 6.15 2.08
C ALA A 217 -29.21 7.55 1.48
N GLY A 218 -30.02 8.37 2.17
CA GLY A 218 -30.25 9.76 1.79
C GLY A 218 -28.97 10.59 1.88
N ILE A 219 -28.27 10.50 3.01
CA ILE A 219 -27.01 11.23 3.26
C ILE A 219 -25.96 10.92 2.18
N VAL A 220 -25.79 9.65 1.84
CA VAL A 220 -24.82 9.20 0.83
C VAL A 220 -25.21 9.70 -0.57
N ARG A 221 -26.50 9.74 -0.89
CA ARG A 221 -27.02 10.24 -2.17
C ARG A 221 -26.81 11.75 -2.31
N GLU A 222 -27.16 12.52 -1.28
CA GLU A 222 -26.99 13.97 -1.24
C GLU A 222 -25.53 14.40 -1.39
N ASN A 223 -24.61 13.63 -0.81
CA ASN A 223 -23.17 13.88 -0.91
C ASN A 223 -22.51 13.26 -2.16
N ASN A 224 -23.28 12.64 -3.06
CA ASN A 224 -22.81 11.97 -4.28
C ASN A 224 -21.61 11.04 -4.02
N VAL A 225 -21.66 10.28 -2.92
CA VAL A 225 -20.58 9.41 -2.48
C VAL A 225 -20.28 8.36 -3.55
N LYS A 226 -18.99 8.10 -3.79
CA LYS A 226 -18.51 7.10 -4.76
C LYS A 226 -17.64 6.05 -4.07
N ALA A 227 -17.61 4.87 -4.67
CA ALA A 227 -16.75 3.78 -4.23
C ALA A 227 -15.25 4.14 -4.37
N PRO A 228 -14.35 3.51 -3.60
CA PRO A 228 -14.60 2.46 -2.61
C PRO A 228 -15.12 2.99 -1.27
N VAL A 229 -16.09 2.27 -0.68
CA VAL A 229 -16.63 2.55 0.66
C VAL A 229 -16.79 1.27 1.47
N ILE A 230 -16.76 1.41 2.79
CA ILE A 230 -17.18 0.38 3.76
C ILE A 230 -18.40 0.90 4.51
N ILE A 231 -19.40 0.03 4.70
CA ILE A 231 -20.60 0.34 5.48
C ILE A 231 -20.52 -0.44 6.79
N ILE A 232 -20.69 0.23 7.92
CA ILE A 232 -20.67 -0.33 9.27
C ILE A 232 -22.02 -0.05 9.92
N ILE A 233 -22.69 -1.09 10.41
CA ILE A 233 -24.02 -1.01 11.01
C ILE A 233 -23.94 -1.59 12.42
N GLY A 234 -24.28 -0.80 13.43
CA GLY A 234 -24.33 -1.24 14.83
C GLY A 234 -23.87 -0.18 15.83
N GLU A 235 -24.11 -0.47 17.10
CA GLU A 235 -23.89 0.47 18.21
C GLU A 235 -22.44 0.98 18.34
N VAL A 236 -21.46 0.23 17.84
CA VAL A 236 -20.04 0.65 17.86
C VAL A 236 -19.80 1.96 17.10
N VAL A 237 -20.67 2.33 16.15
CA VAL A 237 -20.58 3.59 15.41
C VAL A 237 -20.64 4.79 16.35
N ASN A 238 -21.38 4.71 17.46
CA ASN A 238 -21.50 5.78 18.44
C ASN A 238 -20.18 6.09 19.17
N LEU A 239 -19.19 5.19 19.14
CA LEU A 239 -17.88 5.41 19.75
C LEU A 239 -17.01 6.39 18.95
N ARG A 240 -17.34 6.59 17.67
CA ARG A 240 -16.57 7.42 16.74
C ARG A 240 -16.22 8.79 17.28
N GLU A 241 -17.19 9.50 17.85
CA GLU A 241 -16.99 10.87 18.30
C GLU A 241 -15.88 10.99 19.37
N LYS A 242 -15.65 9.92 20.13
CA LYS A 242 -14.58 9.84 21.13
C LYS A 242 -13.26 9.30 20.57
N MET A 243 -13.31 8.57 19.46
CA MET A 243 -12.21 7.74 18.96
C MET A 243 -11.71 8.11 17.55
N LYS A 244 -12.23 9.17 16.90
CA LYS A 244 -11.85 9.64 15.55
C LYS A 244 -10.43 10.24 15.45
N TRP A 245 -9.42 9.52 15.94
CA TRP A 245 -8.03 9.98 16.07
C TRP A 245 -7.40 10.36 14.72
N PHE A 246 -7.64 9.59 13.66
CA PHE A 246 -6.98 9.76 12.36
C PHE A 246 -7.42 11.06 11.66
N GLU A 247 -8.72 11.35 11.66
CA GLU A 247 -9.26 12.57 11.05
C GLU A 247 -8.93 13.84 11.86
N ASN A 248 -8.49 13.68 13.11
CA ASN A 248 -8.01 14.76 13.96
C ASN A 248 -6.50 15.00 13.81
N MET A 249 -5.78 14.24 12.97
CA MET A 249 -4.34 14.39 12.81
C MET A 249 -3.98 15.71 12.09
N PRO A 250 -2.81 16.32 12.39
CA PRO A 250 -2.46 17.67 11.91
C PRO A 250 -2.45 17.84 10.40
N LEU A 251 -2.09 16.80 9.65
CA LEU A 251 -2.01 16.82 8.19
C LEU A 251 -3.11 15.99 7.50
N PHE A 252 -4.14 15.58 8.24
CA PHE A 252 -5.28 14.89 7.63
C PHE A 252 -5.90 15.74 6.50
N GLY A 253 -6.28 15.10 5.39
CA GLY A 253 -6.79 15.79 4.21
C GLY A 253 -5.72 16.47 3.34
N LYS A 254 -4.44 16.45 3.72
CA LYS A 254 -3.38 17.14 2.98
C LYS A 254 -2.63 16.20 2.04
N ASN A 255 -2.52 16.60 0.78
CA ASN A 255 -1.59 16.02 -0.20
C ASN A 255 -0.36 16.92 -0.27
N ILE A 256 0.79 16.40 0.10
CA ILE A 256 2.04 17.16 0.21
C ILE A 256 3.03 16.60 -0.81
N LEU A 257 3.44 17.46 -1.74
CA LEU A 257 4.42 17.14 -2.75
C LEU A 257 5.83 17.25 -2.16
N VAL A 258 6.61 16.16 -2.23
CA VAL A 258 8.01 16.11 -1.79
C VAL A 258 8.91 16.08 -3.01
N THR A 259 9.70 17.13 -3.18
CA THR A 259 10.51 17.41 -4.38
C THR A 259 12.01 17.18 -4.18
N ARG A 260 12.41 16.56 -3.05
CA ARG A 260 13.82 16.33 -2.71
C ARG A 260 14.38 15.11 -3.44
N ASN A 261 15.70 15.02 -3.50
CA ASN A 261 16.38 13.80 -3.95
C ASN A 261 15.98 12.61 -3.07
N ARG A 262 15.94 11.41 -3.68
CA ARG A 262 15.50 10.16 -3.04
C ARG A 262 16.12 9.93 -1.66
N ASP A 263 17.42 10.18 -1.50
CA ASP A 263 18.18 9.94 -0.25
C ASP A 263 17.72 10.80 0.94
N LYS A 264 16.99 11.91 0.71
CA LYS A 264 16.48 12.81 1.76
C LYS A 264 14.95 12.87 1.80
N GLN A 265 14.32 12.07 0.96
CA GLN A 265 12.88 12.06 0.77
C GLN A 265 12.19 11.22 1.84
N GLU A 266 12.80 10.09 2.22
CA GLU A 266 12.24 9.15 3.18
C GLU A 266 11.89 9.81 4.51
N GLU A 267 12.81 10.59 5.13
CA GLU A 267 12.55 11.24 6.43
C GLU A 267 11.33 12.19 6.39
N ILE A 268 11.22 12.99 5.32
CA ILE A 268 10.13 13.96 5.17
C ILE A 268 8.81 13.21 4.91
N THR A 269 8.86 12.21 4.03
CA THR A 269 7.71 11.38 3.68
C THR A 269 7.17 10.64 4.90
N SER A 270 8.04 10.01 5.69
CA SER A 270 7.66 9.35 6.93
C SER A 270 6.97 10.31 7.91
N LYS A 271 7.51 11.52 8.10
CA LYS A 271 6.89 12.54 8.96
C LYS A 271 5.52 12.99 8.45
N ILE A 272 5.35 13.19 7.13
CA ILE A 272 4.06 13.56 6.55
C ILE A 272 3.00 12.50 6.88
N ILE A 273 3.36 11.22 6.73
CA ILE A 273 2.48 10.08 6.99
C ILE A 273 2.19 9.95 8.49
N GLU A 274 3.20 10.13 9.35
CA GLU A 274 3.05 10.13 10.81
C GLU A 274 2.02 11.17 11.29
N PHE A 275 1.97 12.33 10.65
CA PHE A 275 0.99 13.37 10.93
C PHE A 275 -0.34 13.21 10.14
N GLY A 276 -0.59 12.07 9.51
CA GLY A 276 -1.85 11.74 8.84
C GLY A 276 -2.02 12.30 7.41
N GLY A 277 -0.94 12.85 6.83
CA GLY A 277 -0.93 13.37 5.47
C GLY A 277 -0.59 12.32 4.41
N GLN A 278 -0.82 12.68 3.14
CA GLN A 278 -0.35 11.91 1.99
C GLN A 278 0.87 12.57 1.38
N ALA A 279 1.99 11.87 1.35
CA ALA A 279 3.19 12.30 0.63
C ALA A 279 3.13 11.85 -0.83
N ILE A 280 3.44 12.76 -1.75
CA ILE A 280 3.61 12.46 -3.18
C ILE A 280 5.07 12.72 -3.52
N ASN A 281 5.79 11.69 -3.90
CA ASN A 281 7.23 11.75 -4.13
C ASN A 281 7.53 12.06 -5.60
N ILE A 282 8.12 13.22 -5.89
CA ILE A 282 8.61 13.57 -7.24
C ILE A 282 10.09 13.95 -7.13
N PRO A 283 11.01 12.98 -7.23
CA PRO A 283 12.43 13.29 -7.26
C PRO A 283 12.77 13.97 -8.59
N PHE A 284 13.34 15.17 -8.53
CA PHE A 284 13.75 15.92 -9.72
C PHE A 284 15.11 15.50 -10.30
N ILE A 285 15.89 14.75 -9.51
CA ILE A 285 17.25 14.35 -9.88
C ILE A 285 17.40 12.85 -9.58
N ASN A 286 17.76 12.08 -10.60
CA ASN A 286 18.26 10.72 -10.46
C ASN A 286 19.79 10.75 -10.59
N ILE A 287 20.51 10.24 -9.59
CA ILE A 287 21.97 10.13 -9.64
C ILE A 287 22.31 8.71 -10.05
N GLU A 288 22.88 8.56 -11.24
CA GLU A 288 23.40 7.30 -11.72
C GLU A 288 24.92 7.28 -11.60
N TYR A 289 25.45 6.23 -10.99
CA TYR A 289 26.88 6.02 -10.89
C TYR A 289 27.32 5.19 -12.08
N LEU A 290 27.92 5.86 -13.06
CA LEU A 290 28.45 5.20 -14.23
C LEU A 290 29.63 4.32 -13.86
N ASP A 291 29.71 3.14 -14.49
CA ASP A 291 30.92 2.35 -14.44
C ASP A 291 32.03 3.07 -15.22
N PHE A 292 33.24 3.08 -14.67
CA PHE A 292 34.42 3.63 -15.31
C PHE A 292 35.63 2.76 -14.97
N GLU A 293 36.59 2.72 -15.90
CA GLU A 293 37.87 2.05 -15.68
C GLU A 293 38.69 2.85 -14.67
N MET A 294 39.05 2.22 -13.55
CA MET A 294 39.82 2.89 -12.51
C MET A 294 41.23 3.19 -13.04
N PRO A 295 41.67 4.46 -13.07
CA PRO A 295 43.04 4.78 -13.44
C PRO A 295 44.01 4.20 -12.42
N ASP A 296 45.23 3.92 -12.85
CA ASP A 296 46.31 3.50 -11.96
C ASP A 296 46.63 4.60 -10.94
N LEU A 297 46.09 4.47 -9.73
CA LEU A 297 46.19 5.45 -8.65
C LEU A 297 47.64 5.66 -8.18
N SER A 298 48.55 4.72 -8.44
CA SER A 298 49.98 4.86 -8.09
C SER A 298 50.65 6.00 -8.85
N LYS A 299 50.10 6.40 -10.00
CA LYS A 299 50.61 7.50 -10.85
C LYS A 299 50.22 8.89 -10.34
N TYR A 300 49.34 8.97 -9.35
CA TYR A 300 48.82 10.22 -8.80
C TYR A 300 49.32 10.41 -7.38
N SER A 301 49.43 11.67 -6.97
CA SER A 301 49.82 12.06 -5.60
C SER A 301 48.66 12.69 -4.82
N THR A 302 47.59 13.09 -5.50
CA THR A 302 46.47 13.82 -4.92
C THR A 302 45.16 13.42 -5.57
N LEU A 303 44.11 13.30 -4.77
CA LEU A 303 42.73 13.06 -5.19
C LEU A 303 41.84 14.18 -4.66
N LEU A 304 41.04 14.81 -5.54
CA LEU A 304 40.17 15.91 -5.19
C LEU A 304 38.70 15.57 -5.45
N PHE A 305 37.86 15.71 -4.44
CA PHE A 305 36.41 15.52 -4.55
C PHE A 305 35.67 16.85 -4.43
N ASN A 306 34.93 17.20 -5.48
CA ASN A 306 34.11 18.43 -5.52
C ASN A 306 32.63 18.20 -5.21
N SER A 307 32.20 16.96 -4.99
CA SER A 307 30.81 16.61 -4.72
C SER A 307 30.74 15.33 -3.89
N LEU A 308 29.75 15.26 -3.00
CA LEU A 308 29.46 14.07 -2.21
C LEU A 308 29.19 12.84 -3.10
N ASN A 309 28.58 13.05 -4.28
CA ASN A 309 28.29 11.96 -5.22
C ASN A 309 29.59 11.41 -5.80
N SER A 310 30.59 12.25 -6.07
CA SER A 310 31.89 11.81 -6.57
C SER A 310 32.58 10.90 -5.55
N VAL A 311 32.46 11.18 -4.25
CA VAL A 311 32.98 10.33 -3.17
C VAL A 311 32.29 8.98 -3.19
N ILE A 312 30.95 8.96 -3.17
CA ILE A 312 30.17 7.71 -3.16
C ILE A 312 30.49 6.86 -4.40
N GLY A 313 30.47 7.46 -5.58
CA GLY A 313 30.74 6.78 -6.85
C GLY A 313 32.14 6.18 -6.93
N PHE A 314 33.15 6.95 -6.53
CA PHE A 314 34.53 6.50 -6.51
C PHE A 314 34.75 5.38 -5.48
N MET A 315 34.24 5.53 -4.26
CA MET A 315 34.44 4.56 -3.19
C MET A 315 33.79 3.20 -3.48
N ARG A 316 32.73 3.15 -4.31
CA ARG A 316 32.14 1.89 -4.78
C ARG A 316 33.10 1.03 -5.61
N LYS A 317 34.15 1.63 -6.19
CA LYS A 317 35.17 0.95 -7.00
C LYS A 317 36.45 0.62 -6.22
N ILE A 318 36.57 1.08 -4.98
CA ILE A 318 37.73 0.80 -4.12
C ILE A 318 37.46 -0.48 -3.32
N GLU A 319 38.14 -1.56 -3.69
CA GLU A 319 38.07 -2.82 -2.94
C GLU A 319 38.91 -2.77 -1.65
N ASP A 320 40.09 -2.17 -1.72
CA ASP A 320 41.02 -2.05 -0.60
C ASP A 320 41.42 -0.59 -0.38
N MET A 321 41.05 -0.03 0.77
CA MET A 321 41.31 1.37 1.09
C MET A 321 42.80 1.72 1.16
N ARG A 322 43.68 0.73 1.34
CA ARG A 322 45.15 0.94 1.41
C ARG A 322 45.72 1.52 0.11
N VAL A 323 45.05 1.32 -1.03
CA VAL A 323 45.46 1.90 -2.33
C VAL A 323 45.41 3.42 -2.34
N LEU A 324 44.72 4.04 -1.37
CA LEU A 324 44.64 5.49 -1.21
C LEU A 324 45.72 6.03 -0.25
N GLY A 325 46.47 5.15 0.42
CA GLY A 325 47.36 5.53 1.53
C GLY A 325 48.51 6.46 1.15
N HIS A 326 48.94 6.49 -0.12
CA HIS A 326 49.96 7.41 -0.63
C HIS A 326 49.38 8.71 -1.18
N LEU A 327 48.06 8.81 -1.34
CA LEU A 327 47.39 9.97 -1.93
C LEU A 327 47.07 11.00 -0.85
N LYS A 328 47.27 12.28 -1.16
CA LYS A 328 46.64 13.37 -0.43
C LYS A 328 45.20 13.53 -0.89
N ILE A 329 44.26 13.64 0.03
CA ILE A 329 42.83 13.72 -0.30
C ILE A 329 42.31 15.11 0.04
N GLY A 330 41.79 15.81 -0.98
CA GLY A 330 41.09 17.07 -0.81
C GLY A 330 39.59 16.92 -1.06
N VAL A 331 38.79 17.65 -0.29
CA VAL A 331 37.34 17.72 -0.47
C VAL A 331 36.88 19.17 -0.52
N VAL A 332 35.86 19.46 -1.32
CA VAL A 332 35.21 20.76 -1.39
C VAL A 332 33.78 20.61 -0.91
N GLY A 333 33.35 21.46 0.04
CA GLY A 333 32.00 21.40 0.57
C GLY A 333 31.86 20.59 1.87
N LYS A 334 31.11 21.14 2.83
CA LYS A 334 30.81 20.48 4.11
C LYS A 334 30.24 19.06 3.94
N LYS A 335 29.32 18.88 2.99
CA LYS A 335 28.68 17.56 2.72
C LYS A 335 29.67 16.53 2.18
N THR A 336 30.63 16.95 1.35
CA THR A 336 31.66 16.07 0.78
C THR A 336 32.62 15.60 1.87
N ASP A 337 32.99 16.49 2.80
CA ASP A 337 33.76 16.16 4.01
C ASP A 337 33.02 15.19 4.94
N GLU A 338 31.74 15.47 5.23
CA GLU A 338 30.89 14.58 6.03
C GLU A 338 30.78 13.18 5.41
N GLU A 339 30.65 13.07 4.09
CA GLU A 339 30.60 11.78 3.39
C GLU A 339 31.94 11.04 3.45
N MET A 340 33.06 11.73 3.20
CA MET A 340 34.40 11.13 3.26
C MET A 340 34.71 10.53 4.65
N LYS A 341 34.27 11.21 5.72
CA LYS A 341 34.45 10.75 7.10
C LYS A 341 33.73 9.45 7.41
N LYS A 342 32.66 9.08 6.68
CA LYS A 342 32.00 7.77 6.84
C LYS A 342 32.95 6.61 6.49
N TYR A 343 33.92 6.83 5.61
CA TYR A 343 34.98 5.89 5.25
C TYR A 343 36.18 5.95 6.19
N ARG A 344 36.10 6.72 7.28
CA ARG A 344 37.19 6.96 8.25
C ARG A 344 38.44 7.62 7.63
N ILE A 345 38.27 8.34 6.53
CA ILE A 345 39.31 9.15 5.91
C ILE A 345 39.10 10.60 6.32
N ILE A 346 40.16 11.23 6.82
CA ILE A 346 40.18 12.67 7.12
C ILE A 346 40.87 13.36 5.94
N PRO A 347 40.19 14.28 5.23
CA PRO A 347 40.81 15.01 4.12
C PRO A 347 42.03 15.83 4.57
N ASP A 348 43.12 15.76 3.81
CA ASP A 348 44.29 16.62 3.95
C ASP A 348 43.98 18.08 3.59
N PHE A 349 43.05 18.29 2.65
CA PHE A 349 42.66 19.61 2.17
C PHE A 349 41.15 19.82 2.24
N TYR A 350 40.74 20.89 2.92
CA TYR A 350 39.36 21.37 2.97
C TYR A 350 39.36 22.91 2.90
N PRO A 351 38.98 23.52 1.76
CA PRO A 351 39.04 24.96 1.61
C PRO A 351 37.98 25.64 2.48
N LYS A 352 38.36 26.74 3.14
CA LYS A 352 37.43 27.55 3.98
C LYS A 352 36.39 28.31 3.16
N GLU A 353 36.72 28.62 1.91
CA GLU A 353 35.84 29.30 0.95
C GLU A 353 35.86 28.52 -0.37
N TYR A 354 34.68 28.31 -0.94
CA TYR A 354 34.48 27.66 -2.22
C TYR A 354 33.17 28.19 -2.83
N THR A 355 33.20 28.56 -4.12
CA THR A 355 32.04 29.04 -4.88
C THR A 355 31.37 27.93 -5.66
#